data_AF-A0A5P8KAD7-F1
#
_entry.id   AF-A0A5P8KAD7-F1
#
_cell.length_a   1.000
_cell.length_b   1.000
_cell.length_c   1.000
_cell.angle_alpha   90.00
_cell.angle_beta   90.00
_cell.angle_gamma   90.00
#
_symmetry.space_group_name_H-M   'P 1'
#
loop_
_entity.id
_entity.type
_entity.pdbx_description
1 polymer ?
#
loop_
_entity_poly.entity_id
_entity_poly.type
_entity_poly.pdbx_seq_one_letter_code
_entity_poly.pdbx_strand_id
1 'polypeptide(L)'
;MAAKSGRAACNLALLIQREGAYEELTGDPADLILGERRGYSLLRQHLERRSGSGFLNDVLSQLRQGGLSTGTALVCAREVVNSPGVALMRRREDNLHEFLQASLVRGKDGTDTYFVSLRVATSASKPPEVVEVHTESLPVDIAEDACDVTEYLEMWWKEFNVREITLPELSKPKNLLWLGDPSVSGYIDVPADWQSQIRTVASVLGMRAQFITRTTQLRARGPQLRDTIDTKIRLRGWQSSQKVAHEKSDEVTELIVGTPGSSFSNLLTHTRQTLIPIALDMDIHSPHEKRELQPGEIVYHRKVGDSTKYDHFDEGSSKPCRCNKTFTPFKSAPKASGGMARRYTNFHDKDVQLKHCPRYPNCNMYAVERRGTGSDAD
;
A
#
# COMPACT_ATOMS: atom_id res chain seq x y z
N MET A 1 24.68 11.53 4.67
CA MET A 1 23.52 12.43 4.91
C MET A 1 22.99 12.12 6.30
N ALA A 2 22.99 13.09 7.22
CA ALA A 2 22.55 12.87 8.59
C ALA A 2 21.05 12.57 8.63
N ALA A 3 20.66 11.47 9.29
CA ALA A 3 19.26 11.13 9.52
C ALA A 3 18.59 12.29 10.28
N LYS A 4 17.54 12.87 9.70
CA LYS A 4 16.74 13.91 10.36
C LYS A 4 16.06 13.28 11.57
N SER A 5 16.34 13.82 12.75
CA SER A 5 15.63 13.54 14.00
C SER A 5 14.11 13.56 13.81
N GLY A 6 13.43 12.56 14.39
CA GLY A 6 11.98 12.38 14.55
C GLY A 6 11.10 13.51 14.01
N ARG A 7 10.47 13.26 12.86
CA ARG A 7 9.36 14.04 12.35
C ARG A 7 8.09 13.21 12.48
N ALA A 8 6.94 13.87 12.50
CA ALA A 8 5.67 13.19 12.42
C ALA A 8 5.65 12.24 11.21
N ALA A 9 5.26 10.99 11.46
CA ALA A 9 5.26 9.90 10.52
C ALA A 9 3.95 9.12 10.63
N CYS A 10 3.19 9.01 9.55
CA CYS A 10 1.95 8.25 9.53
C CYS A 10 1.65 7.76 8.11
N ASN A 11 2.40 6.76 7.67
CA ASN A 11 2.37 6.26 6.31
C ASN A 11 2.45 4.73 6.29
N LEU A 12 1.61 4.08 5.48
CA LEU A 12 1.54 2.61 5.41
C LEU A 12 2.85 1.98 4.94
N ALA A 13 3.46 2.52 3.88
CA ALA A 13 4.72 1.99 3.35
C ALA A 13 5.87 2.13 4.35
N LEU A 14 5.91 3.22 5.12
CA LEU A 14 6.91 3.41 6.18
C LEU A 14 6.69 2.43 7.34
N LEU A 15 5.43 2.18 7.71
CA LEU A 15 5.06 1.21 8.74
C LEU A 15 5.52 -0.21 8.35
N ILE A 16 5.29 -0.61 7.09
CA ILE A 16 5.73 -1.90 6.54
C ILE A 16 7.26 -1.97 6.40
N GLN A 17 7.90 -0.92 5.87
CA GLN A 17 9.35 -0.89 5.69
C GLN A 17 10.10 -1.05 7.03
N ARG A 18 9.50 -0.60 8.13
CA ARG A 18 10.07 -0.66 9.48
C ARG A 18 9.51 -1.81 10.31
N GLU A 19 8.93 -2.82 9.67
CA GLU A 19 8.53 -4.05 10.33
C GLU A 19 9.72 -4.64 11.11
N GLY A 20 9.53 -4.80 12.42
CA GLY A 20 10.51 -5.39 13.31
C GLY A 20 10.51 -6.91 13.19
N ALA A 21 11.68 -7.50 13.00
CA ALA A 21 11.84 -8.94 13.14
C ALA A 21 11.76 -9.34 14.62
N TYR A 22 11.23 -10.53 14.89
CA TYR A 22 11.37 -11.12 16.22
C TYR A 22 12.85 -11.39 16.51
N GLU A 23 13.29 -10.95 17.67
CA GLU A 23 14.60 -11.29 18.21
C GLU A 23 14.41 -11.73 19.66
N GLU A 24 14.98 -12.88 20.04
CA GLU A 24 14.91 -13.31 21.42
C GLU A 24 15.76 -12.37 22.29
N LEU A 25 15.06 -11.66 23.16
CA LEU A 25 15.65 -10.65 24.03
C LEU A 25 15.92 -11.25 25.41
N THR A 26 17.16 -11.14 25.87
CA THR A 26 17.59 -11.59 27.20
C THR A 26 18.21 -10.42 27.97
N GLY A 27 17.85 -10.30 29.26
CA GLY A 27 18.30 -9.21 30.11
C GLY A 27 17.16 -8.40 30.71
N ASP A 28 17.51 -7.28 31.35
CA ASP A 28 16.53 -6.39 31.96
C ASP A 28 15.72 -5.64 30.87
N PRO A 29 14.38 -5.68 30.90
CA PRO A 29 13.54 -5.01 29.90
C PRO A 29 13.81 -3.51 29.76
N ALA A 30 14.12 -2.81 30.86
CA ALA A 30 14.36 -1.37 30.80
C ALA A 30 15.69 -1.07 30.09
N ASP A 31 16.71 -1.89 30.28
CA ASP A 31 17.98 -1.74 29.55
C ASP A 31 17.82 -2.07 28.06
N LEU A 32 17.05 -3.11 27.73
CA LEU A 32 16.80 -3.53 26.35
C LEU A 32 15.98 -2.49 25.57
N ILE A 33 15.00 -1.86 26.21
CA ILE A 33 14.13 -0.88 25.56
C ILE A 33 14.73 0.53 25.67
N LEU A 34 15.32 0.93 26.80
CA LEU A 34 15.81 2.31 26.98
C LEU A 34 17.30 2.49 26.66
N GLY A 35 18.04 1.40 26.45
CA GLY A 35 19.45 1.39 26.08
C GLY A 35 19.71 1.87 24.67
N GLU A 36 18.84 1.50 23.72
CA GLU A 36 18.92 1.94 22.32
C GLU A 36 18.23 3.29 22.12
N ARG A 37 18.92 4.23 21.47
CA ARG A 37 18.33 5.46 20.94
C ARG A 37 18.31 5.37 19.42
N ARG A 38 17.21 4.87 18.86
CA ARG A 38 16.95 4.95 17.42
C ARG A 38 16.19 6.25 17.13
N GLY A 39 16.59 6.96 16.07
CA GLY A 39 16.27 8.38 15.85
C GLY A 39 14.81 8.69 15.45
N TYR A 40 13.94 7.68 15.36
CA TYR A 40 12.61 7.80 14.76
C TYR A 40 11.46 8.00 15.75
N SER A 41 11.71 7.73 17.04
CA SER A 41 10.70 7.87 18.09
C SER A 41 10.63 9.31 18.61
N LEU A 42 9.48 9.95 18.39
CA LEU A 42 9.16 11.26 18.98
C LEU A 42 9.05 11.17 20.51
N LEU A 43 8.45 10.08 21.02
CA LEU A 43 8.34 9.85 22.46
C LEU A 43 9.71 9.73 23.11
N ARG A 44 10.65 8.98 22.51
CA ARG A 44 12.00 8.80 23.07
C ARG A 44 12.87 10.05 23.02
N GLN A 45 12.57 10.96 22.10
CA GLN A 45 13.17 12.30 22.12
C GLN A 45 12.62 13.16 23.27
N HIS A 46 11.40 12.87 23.71
CA HIS A 46 10.74 13.58 24.80
C HIS A 46 11.05 13.00 26.19
N LEU A 47 11.17 11.68 26.31
CA LEU A 47 11.40 11.00 27.58
C LEU A 47 12.88 10.98 27.98
N GLU A 48 13.15 11.28 29.25
CA GLU A 48 14.44 11.02 29.88
C GLU A 48 14.55 9.56 30.37
N ARG A 49 15.77 9.02 30.51
CA ARG A 49 15.98 7.63 30.97
C ARG A 49 15.31 7.32 32.32
N ARG A 50 15.22 8.30 33.23
CA ARG A 50 14.65 8.12 34.58
C ARG A 50 13.12 8.07 34.59
N SER A 51 12.44 8.63 33.59
CA SER A 51 10.97 8.62 33.49
C SER A 51 10.41 7.28 32.99
N GLY A 52 11.26 6.25 32.79
CA GLY A 52 10.93 5.11 31.93
C GLY A 52 10.54 3.78 32.60
N SER A 53 10.91 3.50 33.86
CA SER A 53 10.75 2.14 34.42
C SER A 53 9.31 1.76 34.73
N GLY A 54 8.53 2.64 35.35
CA GLY A 54 7.10 2.40 35.61
C GLY A 54 6.30 2.28 34.31
N PHE A 55 6.49 3.24 33.41
CA PHE A 55 5.88 3.27 32.09
C PHE A 55 6.09 1.97 31.30
N LEU A 56 7.33 1.44 31.25
CA LEU A 56 7.59 0.21 30.51
C LEU A 56 6.90 -1.02 31.09
N ASN A 57 6.79 -1.08 32.42
CA ASN A 57 6.06 -2.16 33.07
C ASN A 57 4.57 -2.10 32.71
N ASP A 58 3.98 -0.92 32.61
CA ASP A 58 2.60 -0.74 32.19
C ASP A 58 2.40 -1.17 30.72
N VAL A 59 3.28 -0.75 29.81
CA VAL A 59 3.30 -1.20 28.41
C VAL A 59 3.36 -2.72 28.32
N LEU A 60 4.32 -3.35 28.99
CA LEU A 60 4.49 -4.80 28.96
C LEU A 60 3.32 -5.54 29.62
N SER A 61 2.72 -4.97 30.67
CA SER A 61 1.55 -5.53 31.33
C SER A 61 0.35 -5.54 30.39
N GLN A 62 0.04 -4.41 29.75
CA GLN A 62 -1.08 -4.28 28.83
C GLN A 62 -0.92 -5.15 27.58
N LEU A 63 0.28 -5.21 26.98
CA LEU A 63 0.56 -6.10 25.84
C LEU A 63 0.35 -7.59 26.18
N ARG A 64 0.73 -8.01 27.39
CA ARG A 64 0.49 -9.39 27.86
C ARG A 64 -1.00 -9.65 28.13
N GLN A 65 -1.72 -8.68 28.68
CA GLN A 65 -3.18 -8.76 28.85
C GLN A 65 -3.90 -8.84 27.50
N GLY A 66 -3.33 -8.23 26.45
CA GLY A 66 -3.75 -8.38 25.06
C GLY A 66 -3.45 -9.74 24.42
N GLY A 67 -2.87 -10.70 25.18
CA GLY A 67 -2.65 -12.07 24.74
C GLY A 67 -1.25 -12.37 24.19
N LEU A 68 -0.33 -11.40 24.19
CA LEU A 68 1.04 -11.64 23.73
C LEU A 68 1.87 -12.43 24.75
N SER A 69 2.69 -13.35 24.26
CA SER A 69 3.70 -14.02 25.09
C SER A 69 4.69 -13.00 25.67
N THR A 70 5.34 -13.31 26.80
CA THR A 70 6.32 -12.41 27.42
C THR A 70 7.43 -11.98 26.45
N GLY A 71 7.95 -12.91 25.65
CA GLY A 71 8.99 -12.61 24.66
C GLY A 71 8.47 -11.69 23.55
N THR A 72 7.30 -12.00 22.99
CA THR A 72 6.66 -11.17 21.95
C THR A 72 6.33 -9.77 22.48
N ALA A 73 5.74 -9.66 23.67
CA ALA A 73 5.42 -8.39 24.31
C ALA A 73 6.67 -7.52 24.51
N LEU A 74 7.81 -8.12 24.88
CA LEU A 74 9.07 -7.42 25.05
C LEU A 74 9.61 -6.85 23.73
N VAL A 75 9.58 -7.64 22.66
CA VAL A 75 9.98 -7.18 21.31
C VAL A 75 9.03 -6.10 20.82
N CYS A 76 7.71 -6.29 20.96
CA CYS A 76 6.69 -5.31 20.60
C CYS A 76 6.91 -3.97 21.31
N ALA A 77 7.14 -4.00 22.62
CA ALA A 77 7.45 -2.81 23.41
C ALA A 77 8.75 -2.13 22.93
N ARG A 78 9.81 -2.90 22.65
CA ARG A 78 11.07 -2.37 22.11
C ARG A 78 10.85 -1.64 20.78
N GLU A 79 10.16 -2.27 19.85
CA GLU A 79 9.97 -1.72 18.51
C GLU A 79 9.04 -0.50 18.50
N VAL A 80 7.89 -0.56 19.18
CA VAL A 80 6.95 0.57 19.20
C VAL A 80 7.55 1.79 19.92
N VAL A 81 8.35 1.57 20.96
CA VAL A 81 8.99 2.65 21.72
C VAL A 81 10.18 3.25 20.96
N ASN A 82 11.06 2.45 20.37
CA ASN A 82 12.34 2.94 19.81
C ASN A 82 12.34 3.13 18.30
N SER A 83 11.66 2.26 17.55
CA SER A 83 11.72 2.19 16.09
C SER A 83 10.33 2.30 15.44
N PRO A 84 9.47 3.24 15.85
CA PRO A 84 8.12 3.30 15.29
C PRO A 84 8.10 3.45 13.76
N GLY A 85 7.18 2.73 13.13
CA GLY A 85 6.75 2.97 11.76
C GLY A 85 5.86 4.21 11.64
N VAL A 86 5.04 4.45 12.67
CA VAL A 86 4.18 5.63 12.83
C VAL A 86 4.59 6.36 14.10
N ALA A 87 4.83 7.67 14.03
CA ALA A 87 5.15 8.49 15.19
C ALA A 87 4.45 9.84 15.05
N LEU A 88 3.51 10.11 15.93
CA LEU A 88 2.71 11.33 15.97
C LEU A 88 2.82 11.99 17.34
N MET A 89 2.68 13.30 17.36
CA MET A 89 2.67 14.10 18.58
C MET A 89 1.71 15.28 18.41
N ARG A 90 0.92 15.57 19.44
CA ARG A 90 0.15 16.81 19.57
C ARG A 90 0.23 17.34 21.00
N ARG A 91 -0.07 18.63 21.17
CA ARG A 91 -0.32 19.22 22.48
C ARG A 91 -1.83 19.21 22.71
N ARG A 92 -2.27 18.63 23.82
CA ARG A 92 -3.67 18.63 24.28
C ARG A 92 -4.03 19.97 24.92
N GLU A 93 -5.33 20.23 25.07
CA GLU A 93 -5.85 21.47 25.66
C GLU A 93 -5.52 21.61 27.15
N ASP A 94 -5.40 20.48 27.86
CA ASP A 94 -5.00 20.36 29.26
C ASP A 94 -3.48 20.53 29.49
N ASN A 95 -2.76 21.01 28.48
CA ASN A 95 -1.31 21.23 28.49
C ASN A 95 -0.46 19.95 28.57
N LEU A 96 -1.04 18.78 28.30
CA LEU A 96 -0.27 17.54 28.12
C LEU A 96 0.27 17.43 26.69
N HIS A 97 1.40 16.73 26.54
CA HIS A 97 1.85 16.26 25.23
C HIS A 97 1.38 14.83 25.03
N GLU A 98 0.61 14.59 23.98
CA GLU A 98 0.14 13.27 23.58
C GLU A 98 0.97 12.76 22.41
N PHE A 99 1.42 11.52 22.53
CA PHE A 99 2.18 10.78 21.54
C PHE A 99 1.38 9.56 21.11
N LEU A 100 1.43 9.27 19.81
CA LEU A 100 0.97 8.01 19.25
C LEU A 100 2.09 7.39 18.44
N GLN A 101 2.41 6.15 18.76
CA GLN A 101 3.38 5.36 18.03
C GLN A 101 2.75 4.05 17.57
N ALA A 102 3.14 3.56 16.39
CA ALA A 102 2.77 2.22 15.97
C ALA A 102 3.90 1.53 15.20
N SER A 103 3.95 0.21 15.32
CA SER A 103 4.90 -0.67 14.65
C SER A 103 4.24 -1.97 14.21
N LEU A 104 4.76 -2.57 13.15
CA LEU A 104 4.51 -3.97 12.82
C LEU A 104 5.65 -4.81 13.37
N VAL A 105 5.34 -5.95 13.99
CA VAL A 105 6.33 -6.83 14.60
C VAL A 105 6.00 -8.27 14.29
N ARG A 106 6.94 -9.01 13.72
CA ARG A 106 6.76 -10.45 13.48
C ARG A 106 6.80 -11.21 14.80
N GLY A 107 5.94 -12.21 14.92
CA GLY A 107 5.96 -13.18 16.00
C GLY A 107 7.19 -14.10 15.93
N LYS A 108 7.42 -14.84 17.02
CA LYS A 108 8.58 -15.74 17.18
C LYS A 108 8.73 -16.74 16.04
N ASP A 109 7.62 -17.32 15.59
CA ASP A 109 7.61 -18.35 14.54
C ASP A 109 7.56 -17.74 13.13
N GLY A 110 7.54 -16.41 13.02
CA GLY A 110 7.47 -15.68 11.76
C GLY A 110 6.16 -15.81 10.99
N THR A 111 5.19 -16.55 11.53
CA THR A 111 3.87 -16.78 10.93
C THR A 111 2.93 -15.60 11.14
N ASP A 112 2.92 -15.06 12.35
CA ASP A 112 2.03 -13.96 12.71
C ASP A 112 2.77 -12.64 12.64
N THR A 113 2.09 -11.59 12.16
CA THR A 113 2.55 -10.21 12.30
C THR A 113 1.59 -9.48 13.22
N TYR A 114 2.12 -8.70 14.15
CA TYR A 114 1.34 -7.93 15.11
C TYR A 114 1.43 -6.45 14.78
N PHE A 115 0.28 -5.82 14.61
CA PHE A 115 0.16 -4.36 14.63
C PHE A 115 0.05 -3.91 16.07
N VAL A 116 1.02 -3.13 16.52
CA VAL A 116 1.11 -2.65 17.90
C VAL A 116 1.05 -1.14 17.90
N SER A 117 0.13 -0.58 18.67
CA SER A 117 0.04 0.86 18.90
C SER A 117 0.30 1.19 20.37
N LEU A 118 0.92 2.34 20.59
CA LEU A 118 1.25 2.90 21.89
C LEU A 118 0.82 4.36 21.91
N ARG A 119 -0.12 4.69 22.81
CA ARG A 119 -0.49 6.07 23.14
C ARG A 119 0.08 6.42 24.50
N VAL A 120 0.73 7.58 24.57
CA VAL A 120 1.32 8.09 25.81
C VAL A 120 0.98 9.56 25.95
N ALA A 121 0.46 9.95 27.11
CA ALA A 121 0.41 11.35 27.50
C ALA A 121 1.51 11.66 28.51
N THR A 122 2.16 12.80 28.34
CA THR A 122 3.20 13.30 29.25
C THR A 122 2.88 14.71 29.71
N SER A 123 3.27 15.02 30.94
CA SER A 123 3.20 16.36 31.48
C SER A 123 4.18 17.32 30.78
N ALA A 124 3.90 18.61 30.86
CA ALA A 124 4.83 19.65 30.41
C ALA A 124 5.94 19.97 31.44
N SER A 125 6.09 19.17 32.51
CA SER A 125 7.10 19.39 33.55
C SER A 125 8.52 19.11 33.04
N LYS A 126 9.53 19.52 33.82
CA LYS A 126 10.93 19.22 33.57
C LYS A 126 11.51 18.50 34.80
N PRO A 127 11.75 17.18 34.75
CA PRO A 127 11.57 16.29 33.58
C PRO A 127 10.08 16.01 33.27
N PRO A 128 9.74 15.64 32.01
CA PRO A 128 8.40 15.18 31.67
C PRO A 128 8.07 13.88 32.41
N GLU A 129 6.84 13.80 32.92
CA GLU A 129 6.31 12.62 33.59
C GLU A 129 5.27 11.95 32.69
N VAL A 130 5.33 10.63 32.60
CA VAL A 130 4.29 9.85 31.90
C VAL A 130 3.06 9.79 32.78
N VAL A 131 1.94 10.30 32.28
CA VAL A 131 0.67 10.38 33.04
C VAL A 131 -0.35 9.34 32.57
N GLU A 132 -0.34 9.00 31.29
CA GLU A 132 -1.26 8.01 30.70
C GLU A 132 -0.49 7.11 29.74
N VAL A 133 -0.79 5.81 29.77
CA VAL A 133 -0.23 4.79 28.88
C VAL A 133 -1.35 3.88 28.42
N HIS A 134 -1.49 3.75 27.11
CA HIS A 134 -2.41 2.79 26.50
C HIS A 134 -1.72 2.07 25.37
N THR A 135 -1.81 0.75 25.34
CA THR A 135 -1.28 -0.08 24.27
C THR A 135 -2.32 -1.01 23.73
N GLU A 136 -2.31 -1.18 22.41
CA GLU A 136 -3.13 -2.17 21.72
C GLU A 136 -2.25 -3.01 20.83
N SER A 137 -2.56 -4.30 20.76
CA SER A 137 -1.91 -5.24 19.85
C SER A 137 -2.97 -6.07 19.16
N LEU A 138 -2.87 -6.17 17.84
CA LEU A 138 -3.79 -6.94 17.00
C LEU A 138 -2.96 -7.79 16.03
N PRO A 139 -3.25 -9.09 15.85
CA PRO A 139 -2.68 -9.85 14.75
C PRO A 139 -3.19 -9.27 13.42
N VAL A 140 -2.32 -9.15 12.44
CA VAL A 140 -2.63 -8.64 11.10
C VAL A 140 -1.89 -9.43 10.03
N ASP A 141 -2.53 -9.70 8.91
CA ASP A 141 -1.91 -10.05 7.65
C ASP A 141 -1.94 -8.82 6.74
N ILE A 142 -0.80 -8.19 6.48
CA ILE A 142 -0.75 -7.00 5.62
C ILE A 142 -1.26 -7.25 4.20
N ALA A 143 -1.22 -8.49 3.70
CA ALA A 143 -1.80 -8.80 2.40
C ALA A 143 -3.33 -8.66 2.39
N GLU A 144 -3.99 -8.96 3.50
CA GLU A 144 -5.46 -8.96 3.63
C GLU A 144 -5.97 -7.69 4.34
N ASP A 145 -5.27 -7.25 5.39
CA ASP A 145 -5.69 -6.22 6.34
C ASP A 145 -5.14 -4.82 6.03
N ALA A 146 -4.39 -4.63 4.93
CA ALA A 146 -3.81 -3.32 4.61
C ALA A 146 -4.87 -2.21 4.49
N CYS A 147 -6.10 -2.54 4.09
CA CYS A 147 -7.21 -1.58 4.07
C CYS A 147 -7.55 -1.08 5.48
N ASP A 148 -7.73 -2.00 6.42
CA ASP A 148 -8.10 -1.68 7.81
C ASP A 148 -6.97 -0.91 8.50
N VAL A 149 -5.71 -1.33 8.29
CA VAL A 149 -4.54 -0.59 8.77
C VAL A 149 -4.52 0.82 8.20
N THR A 150 -4.82 0.99 6.90
CA THR A 150 -4.90 2.32 6.28
C THR A 150 -5.98 3.18 6.92
N GLU A 151 -7.13 2.60 7.29
CA GLU A 151 -8.22 3.31 7.96
C GLU A 151 -7.81 3.82 9.35
N TYR A 152 -7.10 3.01 10.14
CA TYR A 152 -6.50 3.47 11.41
C TYR A 152 -5.56 4.65 11.21
N LEU A 153 -4.67 4.57 10.20
CA LEU A 153 -3.73 5.64 9.89
C LEU A 153 -4.45 6.92 9.45
N GLU A 154 -5.53 6.83 8.68
CA GLU A 154 -6.34 7.99 8.27
C GLU A 154 -7.05 8.65 9.46
N MET A 155 -7.58 7.84 10.37
CA MET A 155 -8.18 8.33 11.61
C MET A 155 -7.14 9.10 12.43
N TRP A 156 -5.96 8.52 12.64
CA TRP A 156 -4.88 9.18 13.39
C TRP A 156 -4.33 10.41 12.67
N TRP A 157 -4.24 10.39 11.35
CA TRP A 157 -3.85 11.54 10.55
C TRP A 157 -4.76 12.76 10.81
N LYS A 158 -6.07 12.51 10.84
CA LYS A 158 -7.08 13.54 11.14
C LYS A 158 -7.01 13.96 12.60
N GLU A 159 -6.97 13.01 13.53
CA GLU A 159 -6.93 13.25 14.97
C GLU A 159 -5.72 14.10 15.40
N PHE A 160 -4.54 13.82 14.82
CA PHE A 160 -3.31 14.55 15.11
C PHE A 160 -3.06 15.73 14.17
N ASN A 161 -4.03 16.07 13.31
CA ASN A 161 -3.99 17.21 12.38
C ASN A 161 -2.70 17.27 11.54
N VAL A 162 -2.30 16.13 10.98
CA VAL A 162 -1.08 16.02 10.20
C VAL A 162 -1.23 16.78 8.88
N ARG A 163 -0.27 17.66 8.57
CA ARG A 163 -0.35 18.57 7.41
C ARG A 163 0.49 18.14 6.21
N GLU A 164 1.56 17.40 6.44
CA GLU A 164 2.56 17.05 5.43
C GLU A 164 2.62 15.55 5.25
N ILE A 165 2.73 15.09 4.00
CA ILE A 165 2.95 13.69 3.66
C ILE A 165 4.31 13.25 4.21
N THR A 166 4.31 12.22 5.06
CA THR A 166 5.54 11.56 5.49
C THR A 166 5.90 10.50 4.45
N LEU A 167 7.12 10.58 3.91
CA LEU A 167 7.62 9.65 2.92
C LEU A 167 8.67 8.71 3.50
N PRO A 168 8.77 7.48 2.98
CA PRO A 168 9.94 6.63 3.15
C PRO A 168 11.24 7.35 2.77
N GLU A 169 12.34 7.04 3.45
CA GLU A 169 13.62 7.76 3.33
C GLU A 169 14.21 7.78 1.92
N LEU A 170 13.86 6.78 1.10
CA LEU A 170 14.40 6.60 -0.25
C LEU A 170 13.34 6.79 -1.35
N SER A 171 12.13 7.21 -1.01
CA SER A 171 11.01 7.24 -1.96
C SER A 171 10.59 8.68 -2.29
N LYS A 172 10.40 8.94 -3.58
CA LYS A 172 9.67 10.12 -4.03
C LYS A 172 8.16 9.89 -3.86
N PRO A 173 7.38 10.94 -3.55
CA PRO A 173 5.93 10.80 -3.50
C PRO A 173 5.41 10.52 -4.90
N LYS A 174 4.56 9.50 -5.03
CA LYS A 174 3.78 9.26 -6.26
C LYS A 174 2.70 10.32 -6.38
N ASN A 175 2.42 10.82 -7.57
CA ASN A 175 1.37 11.80 -7.82
C ASN A 175 0.13 11.10 -8.35
N LEU A 176 -0.97 11.26 -7.62
CA LEU A 176 -2.29 10.76 -7.96
C LEU A 176 -3.11 11.88 -8.60
N LEU A 177 -3.60 11.65 -9.82
CA LEU A 177 -4.60 12.50 -10.45
C LEU A 177 -6.01 11.92 -10.22
N TRP A 178 -6.83 12.63 -9.47
CA TRP A 178 -8.25 12.33 -9.28
C TRP A 178 -9.10 13.08 -10.29
N LEU A 179 -9.91 12.35 -11.05
CA LEU A 179 -10.79 12.88 -12.07
C LEU A 179 -12.26 12.62 -11.74
N GLY A 180 -13.02 13.70 -11.62
CA GLY A 180 -14.45 13.66 -11.33
C GLY A 180 -14.78 14.24 -9.96
N ASP A 181 -16.07 14.48 -9.78
CA ASP A 181 -16.64 15.04 -8.55
C ASP A 181 -17.77 14.12 -8.08
N PRO A 182 -17.63 13.46 -6.91
CA PRO A 182 -18.61 12.52 -6.41
C PRO A 182 -19.98 13.16 -6.18
N SER A 183 -20.04 14.45 -5.82
CA SER A 183 -21.30 15.18 -5.57
C SER A 183 -22.17 15.32 -6.82
N VAL A 184 -21.59 15.17 -8.03
CA VAL A 184 -22.31 15.27 -9.31
C VAL A 184 -22.17 14.03 -10.19
N SER A 185 -21.53 12.97 -9.67
CA SER A 185 -21.32 11.71 -10.40
C SER A 185 -22.23 10.58 -9.90
N GLY A 186 -23.29 10.95 -9.16
CA GLY A 186 -24.36 10.06 -8.72
C GLY A 186 -24.05 9.27 -7.46
N TYR A 187 -23.09 9.69 -6.63
CA TYR A 187 -22.84 9.09 -5.32
C TYR A 187 -23.74 9.73 -4.26
N ILE A 188 -24.12 8.96 -3.24
CA ILE A 188 -24.92 9.44 -2.11
C ILE A 188 -24.04 9.72 -0.88
N ASP A 189 -24.55 10.50 0.07
CA ASP A 189 -23.88 10.85 1.33
C ASP A 189 -22.48 11.46 1.15
N VAL A 190 -22.30 12.26 0.09
CA VAL A 190 -21.01 12.90 -0.20
C VAL A 190 -20.79 14.08 0.76
N PRO A 191 -19.77 14.03 1.63
CA PRO A 191 -19.52 15.09 2.58
C PRO A 191 -18.91 16.32 1.89
N ALA A 192 -19.11 17.50 2.46
CA ALA A 192 -18.58 18.76 1.89
C ALA A 192 -17.04 18.78 1.80
N ASP A 193 -16.36 18.03 2.67
CA ASP A 193 -14.91 17.94 2.76
C ASP A 193 -14.33 16.72 2.01
N TRP A 194 -15.08 16.09 1.10
CA TRP A 194 -14.68 14.86 0.41
C TRP A 194 -13.27 14.89 -0.20
N GLN A 195 -12.84 16.05 -0.74
CA GLN A 195 -11.48 16.22 -1.29
C GLN A 195 -10.41 16.08 -0.21
N SER A 196 -10.68 16.58 0.99
CA SER A 196 -9.80 16.42 2.14
C SER A 196 -9.67 14.95 2.50
N GLN A 197 -10.79 14.23 2.55
CA GLN A 197 -10.80 12.80 2.88
C GLN A 197 -10.00 11.95 1.87
N ILE A 198 -10.20 12.18 0.56
CA ILE A 198 -9.41 11.49 -0.47
C ILE A 198 -7.94 11.88 -0.41
N ARG A 199 -7.63 13.14 -0.09
CA ARG A 199 -6.25 13.60 0.11
C ARG A 199 -5.61 12.91 1.31
N THR A 200 -6.35 12.66 2.39
CA THR A 200 -5.88 11.87 3.54
C THR A 200 -5.55 10.44 3.13
N VAL A 201 -6.46 9.74 2.43
CA VAL A 201 -6.20 8.38 1.88
C VAL A 201 -4.89 8.38 1.09
N ALA A 202 -4.76 9.30 0.12
CA ALA A 202 -3.56 9.40 -0.70
C ALA A 202 -2.30 9.66 0.15
N SER A 203 -2.39 10.55 1.15
CA SER A 203 -1.24 10.95 1.99
C SER A 203 -0.73 9.80 2.85
N VAL A 204 -1.65 9.05 3.46
CA VAL A 204 -1.34 7.84 4.24
C VAL A 204 -0.67 6.78 3.36
N LEU A 205 -1.03 6.72 2.08
CA LEU A 205 -0.39 5.86 1.08
C LEU A 205 0.87 6.46 0.44
N GLY A 206 1.33 7.63 0.89
CA GLY A 206 2.55 8.27 0.40
C GLY A 206 2.40 8.96 -0.95
N MET A 207 1.16 9.24 -1.35
CA MET A 207 0.81 9.84 -2.62
C MET A 207 0.34 11.29 -2.48
N ARG A 208 0.62 12.11 -3.50
CA ARG A 208 0.13 13.48 -3.64
C ARG A 208 -1.09 13.51 -4.54
N ALA A 209 -2.26 13.78 -3.96
CA ALA A 209 -3.51 13.89 -4.72
C ALA A 209 -3.69 15.28 -5.35
N GLN A 210 -3.97 15.30 -6.66
CA GLN A 210 -4.42 16.47 -7.41
C GLN A 210 -5.82 16.21 -7.98
N PHE A 211 -6.71 17.20 -7.92
CA PHE A 211 -8.13 17.03 -8.25
C PHE A 211 -8.50 17.83 -9.50
N ILE A 212 -9.23 17.18 -10.40
CA ILE A 212 -9.87 17.80 -11.57
C ILE A 212 -11.34 17.40 -11.54
N THR A 213 -12.20 18.31 -11.10
CA THR A 213 -13.64 18.08 -10.96
C THR A 213 -14.41 18.49 -12.21
N ARG A 214 -13.85 19.41 -13.00
CA ARG A 214 -14.48 19.96 -14.21
C ARG A 214 -13.65 19.71 -15.46
N THR A 215 -14.32 19.47 -16.58
CA THR A 215 -13.67 19.21 -17.88
C THR A 215 -12.83 20.39 -18.38
N THR A 216 -13.25 21.62 -18.09
CA THR A 216 -12.49 22.84 -18.44
C THR A 216 -11.12 22.86 -17.76
N GLN A 217 -11.03 22.39 -16.51
CA GLN A 217 -9.76 22.26 -15.80
C GLN A 217 -8.88 21.18 -16.42
N LEU A 218 -9.47 20.05 -16.86
CA LEU A 218 -8.72 19.01 -17.56
C LEU A 218 -8.09 19.54 -18.85
N ARG A 219 -8.82 20.33 -19.65
CA ARG A 219 -8.26 20.92 -20.88
C ARG A 219 -7.14 21.92 -20.58
N ALA A 220 -7.31 22.75 -19.56
CA ALA A 220 -6.32 23.77 -19.21
C ALA A 220 -5.04 23.20 -18.58
N ARG A 221 -5.18 22.21 -17.69
CA ARG A 221 -4.07 21.66 -16.88
C ARG A 221 -3.55 20.32 -17.36
N GLY A 222 -4.34 19.59 -18.14
CA GLY A 222 -4.02 18.24 -18.62
C GLY A 222 -2.61 18.12 -19.19
N PRO A 223 -2.20 18.96 -20.16
CA PRO A 223 -0.85 18.90 -20.73
C PRO A 223 0.27 19.01 -19.71
N GLN A 224 0.15 19.91 -18.71
CA GLN A 224 1.15 20.10 -17.66
C GLN A 224 1.20 18.94 -16.68
N LEU A 225 0.08 18.24 -16.49
CA LEU A 225 -0.01 17.13 -15.55
C LEU A 225 0.55 15.83 -16.14
N ARG A 226 0.51 15.63 -17.46
CA ARG A 226 0.95 14.37 -18.10
C ARG A 226 2.34 13.91 -17.64
N ASP A 227 3.29 14.83 -17.56
CA ASP A 227 4.70 14.51 -17.25
C ASP A 227 4.96 14.30 -15.75
N THR A 228 3.95 14.49 -14.90
CA THR A 228 4.09 14.47 -13.44
C THR A 228 3.21 13.45 -12.73
N ILE A 229 2.24 12.84 -13.42
CA ILE A 229 1.27 11.93 -12.82
C ILE A 229 1.74 10.49 -12.93
N ASP A 230 1.86 9.83 -11.78
CA ASP A 230 2.21 8.41 -11.69
C ASP A 230 0.95 7.52 -11.74
N THR A 231 -0.18 8.01 -11.23
CA THR A 231 -1.42 7.23 -11.17
C THR A 231 -2.63 8.11 -11.44
N LYS A 232 -3.56 7.64 -12.26
CA LYS A 232 -4.79 8.36 -12.59
C LYS A 232 -6.00 7.56 -12.12
N ILE A 233 -6.82 8.15 -11.25
CA ILE A 233 -8.13 7.63 -10.90
C ILE A 233 -9.20 8.45 -11.61
N ARG A 234 -10.12 7.76 -12.28
CA ARG A 234 -11.36 8.33 -12.78
C ARG A 234 -12.55 7.76 -12.05
N LEU A 235 -13.41 8.65 -11.58
CA LEU A 235 -14.66 8.29 -10.95
C LEU A 235 -15.66 7.72 -11.97
N ARG A 236 -16.27 6.58 -11.66
CA ARG A 236 -17.38 6.03 -12.46
C ARG A 236 -18.58 6.99 -12.41
N GLY A 237 -19.25 7.20 -13.53
CA GLY A 237 -20.33 8.20 -13.65
C GLY A 237 -19.87 9.59 -14.11
N TRP A 238 -18.57 9.87 -14.07
CA TRP A 238 -18.04 11.11 -14.64
C TRP A 238 -18.00 11.04 -16.19
N GLN A 239 -18.95 11.71 -16.84
CA GLN A 239 -19.22 11.56 -18.29
C GLN A 239 -18.24 12.30 -19.22
N SER A 240 -17.30 13.10 -18.70
CA SER A 240 -16.57 14.05 -19.54
C SER A 240 -15.32 13.52 -20.27
N SER A 241 -14.96 12.25 -20.08
CA SER A 241 -13.68 11.71 -20.58
C SER A 241 -13.76 10.86 -21.86
N GLN A 242 -14.94 10.48 -22.36
CA GLN A 242 -15.01 9.64 -23.56
C GLN A 242 -14.44 10.29 -24.84
N LYS A 243 -14.26 11.62 -24.86
CA LYS A 243 -13.71 12.34 -26.03
C LYS A 243 -12.30 12.92 -25.84
N VAL A 244 -11.74 12.92 -24.62
CA VAL A 244 -10.42 13.56 -24.34
C VAL A 244 -9.32 12.53 -24.04
N ALA A 245 -9.69 11.29 -23.70
CA ALA A 245 -8.74 10.27 -23.23
C ALA A 245 -8.10 9.39 -24.32
N HIS A 246 -8.42 9.57 -25.61
CA HIS A 246 -7.81 8.80 -26.70
C HIS A 246 -6.56 9.45 -27.32
N GLU A 247 -6.11 10.59 -26.80
CA GLU A 247 -4.88 11.23 -27.26
C GLU A 247 -3.68 10.76 -26.43
N LYS A 248 -3.09 9.63 -26.86
CA LYS A 248 -1.71 9.17 -26.58
C LYS A 248 -1.24 9.37 -25.14
N SER A 249 -1.49 8.36 -24.30
CA SER A 249 -0.88 8.23 -22.98
C SER A 249 -0.74 6.73 -22.69
N ASP A 250 0.20 6.08 -23.36
CA ASP A 250 0.46 4.63 -23.21
C ASP A 250 1.17 4.27 -21.90
N GLU A 251 1.49 5.24 -21.01
CA GLU A 251 2.31 4.99 -19.81
C GLU A 251 1.60 5.19 -18.46
N VAL A 252 0.50 5.96 -18.38
CA VAL A 252 -0.19 6.23 -17.10
C VAL A 252 -1.43 5.36 -16.96
N THR A 253 -1.39 4.38 -16.05
CA THR A 253 -2.52 3.49 -15.72
C THR A 253 -3.71 4.32 -15.24
N GLU A 254 -4.81 4.27 -16.00
CA GLU A 254 -6.10 4.84 -15.60
C GLU A 254 -6.95 3.80 -14.89
N LEU A 255 -7.32 4.09 -13.65
CA LEU A 255 -8.11 3.23 -12.79
C LEU A 255 -9.51 3.82 -12.62
N ILE A 256 -10.53 2.99 -12.84
CA ILE A 256 -11.93 3.43 -12.74
C ILE A 256 -12.50 2.92 -11.43
N VAL A 257 -12.88 3.84 -10.53
CA VAL A 257 -13.32 3.50 -9.17
C VAL A 257 -14.79 3.82 -8.92
N GLY A 258 -15.39 3.06 -8.00
CA GLY A 258 -16.74 3.26 -7.48
C GLY A 258 -17.88 2.86 -8.44
N THR A 259 -19.10 2.95 -7.91
CA THR A 259 -20.35 2.64 -8.61
C THR A 259 -21.38 3.74 -8.31
N PRO A 260 -21.91 4.45 -9.33
CA PRO A 260 -22.99 5.42 -9.11
C PRO A 260 -24.17 4.78 -8.36
N GLY A 261 -24.74 5.53 -7.42
CA GLY A 261 -25.74 5.07 -6.46
C GLY A 261 -25.17 4.55 -5.14
N SER A 262 -23.85 4.28 -5.05
CA SER A 262 -23.22 3.90 -3.78
C SER A 262 -22.93 5.09 -2.88
N SER A 263 -22.80 4.84 -1.57
CA SER A 263 -22.36 5.85 -0.60
C SER A 263 -20.91 6.30 -0.86
N PHE A 264 -20.58 7.50 -0.37
CA PHE A 264 -19.21 8.00 -0.40
C PHE A 264 -18.24 7.13 0.42
N SER A 265 -18.72 6.52 1.51
CA SER A 265 -17.90 5.56 2.29
C SER A 265 -17.46 4.37 1.43
N ASN A 266 -18.38 3.79 0.66
CA ASN A 266 -18.06 2.69 -0.25
C ASN A 266 -17.08 3.11 -1.36
N LEU A 267 -17.16 4.36 -1.81
CA LEU A 267 -16.19 4.92 -2.75
C LEU A 267 -14.78 5.02 -2.12
N LEU A 268 -14.67 5.45 -0.86
CA LEU A 268 -13.39 5.50 -0.15
C LEU A 268 -12.79 4.11 0.01
N THR A 269 -13.58 3.12 0.45
CA THR A 269 -13.13 1.72 0.58
C THR A 269 -12.60 1.18 -0.75
N HIS A 270 -13.35 1.33 -1.85
CA HIS A 270 -12.90 0.90 -3.17
C HIS A 270 -11.65 1.67 -3.62
N THR A 271 -11.54 2.96 -3.28
CA THR A 271 -10.34 3.76 -3.58
C THR A 271 -9.12 3.21 -2.83
N ARG A 272 -9.23 2.86 -1.54
CA ARG A 272 -8.14 2.24 -0.77
C ARG A 272 -7.70 0.92 -1.39
N GLN A 273 -8.64 0.01 -1.61
CA GLN A 273 -8.40 -1.30 -2.23
C GLN A 273 -7.69 -1.18 -3.57
N THR A 274 -8.04 -0.15 -4.35
CA THR A 274 -7.42 0.14 -5.65
C THR A 274 -6.00 0.71 -5.50
N LEU A 275 -5.80 1.63 -4.55
CA LEU A 275 -4.54 2.37 -4.41
C LEU A 275 -3.47 1.64 -3.60
N ILE A 276 -3.84 0.81 -2.63
CA ILE A 276 -2.90 0.11 -1.74
C ILE A 276 -1.90 -0.73 -2.55
N PRO A 277 -2.32 -1.57 -3.50
CA PRO A 277 -1.36 -2.36 -4.27
C PRO A 277 -0.38 -1.47 -5.05
N ILE A 278 -0.86 -0.33 -5.57
CA ILE A 278 -0.01 0.64 -6.28
C ILE A 278 0.97 1.33 -5.34
N ALA A 279 0.49 1.73 -4.16
CA ALA A 279 1.28 2.43 -3.15
C ALA A 279 2.45 1.56 -2.70
N LEU A 280 2.16 0.29 -2.45
CA LEU A 280 3.10 -0.69 -1.92
C LEU A 280 3.93 -1.38 -3.01
N ASP A 281 3.75 -1.00 -4.29
CA ASP A 281 4.34 -1.72 -5.43
C ASP A 281 4.06 -3.23 -5.38
N MET A 282 2.94 -3.60 -4.74
CA MET A 282 2.38 -4.94 -4.83
C MET A 282 1.82 -5.09 -6.25
N ASP A 283 1.89 -6.30 -6.78
CA ASP A 283 1.33 -6.60 -8.10
C ASP A 283 -0.18 -6.24 -8.08
N ILE A 284 -0.56 -5.05 -8.58
CA ILE A 284 -1.97 -4.58 -8.63
C ILE A 284 -2.78 -5.48 -9.56
N HIS A 285 -2.10 -6.21 -10.43
CA HIS A 285 -2.62 -7.42 -11.00
C HIS A 285 -2.46 -8.50 -9.94
N SER A 286 -3.44 -8.50 -9.04
CA SER A 286 -3.77 -9.53 -8.05
C SER A 286 -3.19 -10.89 -8.43
N PRO A 287 -2.76 -11.74 -7.47
CA PRO A 287 -2.52 -13.14 -7.77
C PRO A 287 -3.77 -13.65 -8.49
N HIS A 288 -3.71 -13.74 -9.82
CA HIS A 288 -4.54 -14.71 -10.49
C HIS A 288 -4.11 -15.98 -9.80
N GLU A 289 -4.99 -16.54 -8.98
CA GLU A 289 -4.88 -17.90 -8.50
C GLU A 289 -4.36 -18.66 -9.70
N LYS A 290 -3.08 -19.08 -9.61
CA LYS A 290 -2.36 -19.50 -10.80
C LYS A 290 -3.20 -20.61 -11.39
N ARG A 291 -3.71 -20.41 -12.59
CA ARG A 291 -4.59 -21.41 -13.18
C ARG A 291 -3.73 -22.39 -13.96
N GLU A 292 -4.18 -23.62 -14.05
CA GLU A 292 -3.56 -24.57 -14.97
C GLU A 292 -4.15 -24.38 -16.36
N LEU A 293 -3.31 -24.29 -17.39
CA LEU A 293 -3.76 -24.35 -18.79
C LEU A 293 -4.24 -25.76 -19.12
N GLN A 294 -5.40 -25.90 -19.74
CA GLN A 294 -5.90 -27.20 -20.20
C GLN A 294 -5.20 -27.65 -21.49
N PRO A 295 -5.03 -28.96 -21.74
CA PRO A 295 -4.45 -29.43 -23.00
C PRO A 295 -5.22 -28.90 -24.23
N GLY A 296 -4.49 -28.36 -25.20
CA GLY A 296 -5.06 -27.76 -26.42
C GLY A 296 -5.58 -26.34 -26.24
N GLU A 297 -5.52 -25.79 -25.02
CA GLU A 297 -5.99 -24.44 -24.73
C GLU A 297 -5.00 -23.37 -25.22
N ILE A 298 -5.55 -22.30 -25.79
CA ILE A 298 -4.81 -21.11 -26.18
C ILE A 298 -5.47 -19.90 -25.53
N VAL A 299 -4.68 -19.14 -24.79
CA VAL A 299 -5.13 -17.87 -24.19
C VAL A 299 -4.27 -16.73 -24.73
N TYR A 300 -4.93 -15.68 -25.20
CA TYR A 300 -4.29 -14.49 -25.72
C TYR A 300 -4.23 -13.41 -24.65
N HIS A 301 -3.05 -12.83 -24.44
CA HIS A 301 -2.81 -11.78 -23.46
C HIS A 301 -2.27 -10.53 -24.09
N ARG A 302 -2.83 -9.39 -23.72
CA ARG A 302 -2.25 -8.10 -24.05
C ARG A 302 -1.34 -7.67 -22.91
N LYS A 303 -0.12 -7.25 -23.24
CA LYS A 303 0.76 -6.58 -22.30
C LYS A 303 0.15 -5.23 -21.93
N VAL A 304 -0.07 -5.00 -20.64
CA VAL A 304 -0.70 -3.79 -20.08
C VAL A 304 0.27 -2.95 -19.26
N GLY A 305 1.47 -3.45 -19.00
CA GLY A 305 2.50 -2.74 -18.26
C GLY A 305 3.85 -3.45 -18.26
N ASP A 306 4.83 -2.79 -17.66
CA ASP A 306 6.21 -3.25 -17.55
C ASP A 306 6.71 -3.08 -16.10
N SER A 307 7.37 -4.12 -15.55
CA SER A 307 8.17 -3.98 -14.32
C SER A 307 9.66 -4.13 -14.63
N THR A 308 10.53 -3.98 -13.64
CA THR A 308 11.97 -4.27 -13.80
C THR A 308 12.27 -5.76 -14.02
N LYS A 309 11.39 -6.67 -13.58
CA LYS A 309 11.64 -8.12 -13.55
C LYS A 309 10.78 -8.92 -14.55
N TYR A 310 9.60 -8.42 -14.90
CA TYR A 310 8.63 -9.11 -15.76
C TYR A 310 7.64 -8.15 -16.45
N ASP A 311 6.92 -8.64 -17.45
CA ASP A 311 5.85 -7.90 -18.15
C ASP A 311 4.50 -8.16 -17.46
N HIS A 312 3.61 -7.17 -17.45
CA HIS A 312 2.25 -7.29 -16.94
C HIS A 312 1.25 -7.57 -18.06
N PHE A 313 0.27 -8.43 -17.81
CA PHE A 313 -0.71 -8.89 -18.81
C PHE A 313 -2.14 -8.74 -18.31
N ASP A 314 -3.07 -8.53 -19.23
CA ASP A 314 -4.52 -8.52 -18.95
C ASP A 314 -5.07 -9.90 -18.55
N GLU A 315 -6.38 -9.96 -18.26
CA GLU A 315 -7.08 -11.17 -17.82
C GLU A 315 -6.94 -12.36 -18.78
N GLY A 316 -6.69 -12.08 -20.06
CA GLY A 316 -6.66 -13.05 -21.13
C GLY A 316 -7.96 -13.06 -21.93
N SER A 317 -7.85 -13.47 -23.19
CA SER A 317 -8.97 -13.60 -24.11
C SER A 317 -8.88 -14.91 -24.86
N SER A 318 -10.03 -15.48 -25.23
CA SER A 318 -10.11 -16.58 -26.19
C SER A 318 -9.92 -16.11 -27.64
N LYS A 319 -9.84 -14.80 -27.89
CA LYS A 319 -9.75 -14.21 -29.22
C LYS A 319 -8.36 -13.61 -29.48
N PRO A 320 -7.75 -13.88 -30.64
CA PRO A 320 -6.50 -13.25 -31.02
C PRO A 320 -6.68 -11.75 -31.30
N CYS A 321 -5.57 -11.03 -31.38
CA CYS A 321 -5.58 -9.67 -31.91
C CYS A 321 -6.04 -9.63 -33.38
N ARG A 322 -6.52 -8.46 -33.83
CA ARG A 322 -6.95 -8.26 -35.23
C ARG A 322 -5.80 -8.29 -36.26
N CYS A 323 -4.54 -8.28 -35.80
CA CYS A 323 -3.39 -8.15 -36.68
C CYS A 323 -3.06 -9.46 -37.42
N ASN A 324 -3.29 -10.61 -36.79
CA ASN A 324 -3.15 -11.93 -37.40
C ASN A 324 -3.74 -13.00 -36.46
N LYS A 325 -4.18 -14.14 -37.00
CA LYS A 325 -4.55 -15.33 -36.24
C LYS A 325 -3.34 -16.21 -35.90
N THR A 326 -2.26 -16.12 -36.67
CA THR A 326 -1.07 -16.96 -36.48
C THR A 326 -0.05 -16.27 -35.57
N PHE A 327 0.30 -16.92 -34.46
CA PHE A 327 1.28 -16.44 -33.49
C PHE A 327 2.59 -17.24 -33.61
N THR A 328 3.73 -16.58 -33.44
CA THR A 328 5.06 -17.19 -33.58
C THR A 328 5.69 -17.49 -32.22
N PRO A 329 6.35 -18.65 -32.03
CA PRO A 329 7.05 -18.97 -30.79
C PRO A 329 8.01 -17.88 -30.33
N PHE A 330 7.89 -17.46 -29.07
CA PHE A 330 8.77 -16.45 -28.49
C PHE A 330 9.95 -17.15 -27.82
N LYS A 331 11.06 -17.29 -28.55
CA LYS A 331 12.23 -18.07 -28.09
C LYS A 331 13.01 -17.46 -26.93
N SER A 332 12.98 -16.14 -26.77
CA SER A 332 13.65 -15.43 -25.66
C SER A 332 12.89 -14.16 -25.31
N ALA A 333 12.20 -14.20 -24.17
CA ALA A 333 11.52 -13.04 -23.60
C ALA A 333 11.45 -13.17 -22.06
N PRO A 334 12.57 -12.96 -21.34
CA PRO A 334 12.65 -13.22 -19.90
C PRO A 334 11.55 -12.54 -19.10
N LYS A 335 11.21 -11.30 -19.49
CA LYS A 335 10.17 -10.52 -18.82
C LYS A 335 8.76 -11.05 -19.09
N ALA A 336 8.44 -11.33 -20.36
CA ALA A 336 7.14 -11.91 -20.74
C ALA A 336 6.95 -13.30 -20.14
N SER A 337 7.98 -14.14 -20.17
CA SER A 337 7.99 -15.46 -19.52
C SER A 337 7.77 -15.33 -18.00
N GLY A 338 8.46 -14.40 -17.34
CA GLY A 338 8.26 -14.13 -15.91
C GLY A 338 6.83 -13.68 -15.59
N GLY A 339 6.21 -12.89 -16.47
CA GLY A 339 4.82 -12.46 -16.32
C GLY A 339 3.82 -13.59 -16.49
N MET A 340 4.03 -14.49 -17.47
CA MET A 340 3.14 -15.64 -17.68
C MET A 340 3.30 -16.73 -16.60
N ALA A 341 4.51 -16.95 -16.09
CA ALA A 341 4.78 -17.88 -14.97
C ALA A 341 4.08 -17.47 -13.66
N ARG A 342 3.66 -16.20 -13.56
CA ARG A 342 2.84 -15.69 -12.46
C ARG A 342 1.35 -15.97 -12.64
N ARG A 343 0.89 -16.24 -13.87
CA ARG A 343 -0.52 -16.50 -14.18
C ARG A 343 -0.85 -17.98 -14.30
N TYR A 344 0.12 -18.80 -14.69
CA TYR A 344 -0.08 -20.22 -14.92
C TYR A 344 0.84 -21.08 -14.06
N THR A 345 0.29 -22.10 -13.40
CA THR A 345 1.06 -23.06 -12.58
C THR A 345 2.01 -23.90 -13.44
N ASN A 346 1.52 -24.31 -14.61
CA ASN A 346 2.21 -25.19 -15.56
C ASN A 346 2.96 -24.44 -16.67
N PHE A 347 3.24 -23.14 -16.53
CA PHE A 347 3.86 -22.36 -17.61
C PHE A 347 5.22 -22.90 -18.07
N HIS A 348 5.96 -23.53 -17.16
CA HIS A 348 7.29 -24.08 -17.43
C HIS A 348 7.26 -25.53 -17.90
N ASP A 349 6.07 -26.12 -18.05
CA ASP A 349 5.92 -27.47 -18.56
C ASP A 349 6.30 -27.50 -20.05
N LYS A 350 6.84 -28.64 -20.51
CA LYS A 350 7.39 -28.79 -21.85
C LYS A 350 6.34 -28.64 -22.96
N ASP A 351 5.08 -28.86 -22.63
CA ASP A 351 3.93 -28.76 -23.52
C ASP A 351 3.34 -27.34 -23.57
N VAL A 352 3.77 -26.41 -22.72
CA VAL A 352 3.34 -25.01 -22.73
C VAL A 352 4.32 -24.13 -23.50
N GLN A 353 3.80 -23.33 -24.42
CA GLN A 353 4.58 -22.46 -25.29
C GLN A 353 4.08 -21.02 -25.27
N LEU A 354 5.01 -20.09 -24.98
CA LEU A 354 4.80 -18.66 -25.21
C LEU A 354 5.00 -18.31 -26.67
N LYS A 355 4.04 -17.60 -27.25
CA LYS A 355 4.06 -17.08 -28.62
C LYS A 355 3.74 -15.57 -28.61
N HIS A 356 4.14 -14.87 -29.66
CA HIS A 356 3.83 -13.44 -29.83
C HIS A 356 3.19 -13.18 -31.20
N CYS A 357 2.49 -12.06 -31.29
CA CYS A 357 1.95 -11.58 -32.55
C CYS A 357 3.09 -11.24 -33.53
N PRO A 358 2.95 -11.51 -34.84
CA PRO A 358 3.95 -11.12 -35.86
C PRO A 358 4.21 -9.62 -35.95
N ARG A 359 3.29 -8.78 -35.47
CA ARG A 359 3.46 -7.31 -35.36
C ARG A 359 4.12 -6.88 -34.05
N TYR A 360 4.78 -7.79 -33.35
CA TYR A 360 5.60 -7.44 -32.18
C TYR A 360 6.75 -6.51 -32.58
N PRO A 361 7.09 -5.48 -31.77
CA PRO A 361 6.49 -5.13 -30.48
C PRO A 361 5.18 -4.34 -30.55
N ASN A 362 4.85 -3.73 -31.68
CA ASN A 362 3.74 -2.76 -31.80
C ASN A 362 2.34 -3.28 -31.42
N CYS A 363 2.07 -4.59 -31.55
CA CYS A 363 0.77 -5.16 -31.17
C CYS A 363 0.66 -5.48 -29.68
N ASN A 364 1.79 -5.71 -28.99
CA ASN A 364 1.86 -6.08 -27.56
C ASN A 364 0.93 -7.25 -27.17
N MET A 365 0.59 -8.14 -28.11
CA MET A 365 -0.25 -9.32 -27.88
C MET A 365 0.59 -10.58 -27.92
N TYR A 366 0.35 -11.44 -26.94
CA TYR A 366 1.02 -12.71 -26.69
C TYR A 366 -0.02 -13.81 -26.67
N ALA A 367 0.39 -15.05 -26.93
CA ALA A 367 -0.44 -16.22 -26.77
C ALA A 367 0.31 -17.23 -25.92
N VAL A 368 -0.37 -17.85 -24.96
CA VAL A 368 0.13 -19.00 -24.22
C VAL A 368 -0.70 -20.20 -24.63
N GLU A 369 -0.03 -21.23 -25.14
CA GLU A 369 -0.67 -22.42 -25.69
C GLU A 369 -0.12 -23.65 -25.01
N ARG A 370 -1.00 -24.51 -24.51
CA ARG A 370 -0.64 -25.87 -24.09
C ARG A 370 -0.95 -26.82 -25.24
N ARG A 371 0.04 -27.61 -25.67
CA ARG A 371 -0.18 -28.64 -26.69
C ARG A 371 -1.25 -29.60 -26.20
N GLY A 372 -2.17 -29.97 -27.08
CA GLY A 372 -3.11 -31.05 -26.79
C GLY A 372 -2.33 -32.33 -26.49
N THR A 373 -2.82 -33.12 -25.54
CA THR A 373 -2.43 -34.53 -25.46
C THR A 373 -2.88 -35.16 -26.77
N GLY A 374 -1.95 -35.41 -27.68
CA GLY A 374 -2.26 -36.14 -28.89
C GLY A 374 -2.89 -37.46 -28.47
N SER A 375 -4.11 -37.72 -28.92
CA SER A 375 -4.44 -39.09 -29.31
C SER A 375 -3.37 -39.48 -30.31
N ASP A 376 -2.54 -40.46 -29.94
CA ASP A 376 -1.79 -41.22 -30.92
C ASP A 376 -2.77 -41.61 -32.03
N ALA A 377 -2.51 -41.10 -33.23
CA ALA A 377 -3.16 -41.53 -34.44
C ALA A 377 -2.02 -41.79 -35.44
N ASP A 378 -1.81 -43.09 -35.64
CA ASP A 378 -1.20 -43.79 -36.77
C ASP A 378 -0.68 -42.96 -37.97
#